data_AF-A0A2R7P4Y7-F1
#
_entry.id   AF-A0A2R7P4Y7-F1
#
_cell.length_a   1.000
_cell.length_b   1.000
_cell.length_c   1.000
_cell.angle_alpha   90.00
_cell.angle_beta   90.00
_cell.angle_gamma   90.00
#
_symmetry.space_group_name_H-M   'P 1'
#
loop_
_entity.id
_entity.type
_entity.pdbx_description
1 polymer ?
#
loop_
_entity_poly.entity_id
_entity_poly.type
_entity_poly.pdbx_seq_one_letter_code
_entity_poly.pdbx_strand_id
1 'polypeptide(L)' 'MKILKQGKLPENKIHRETCGHCKSELEFKHSEVQWSPDPRDGARWFVICPVCTRHVWGGAK' A
#
# COMPACT_ATOMS: atom_id res chain seq x y z
N MET A 1 4.16 30.92 -14.57
CA MET A 1 3.02 30.15 -14.04
C MET A 1 3.21 30.00 -12.52
N LYS A 2 2.18 30.25 -11.70
CA LYS A 2 2.25 30.18 -10.22
C LYS A 2 1.33 29.07 -9.72
N ILE A 3 1.88 28.10 -8.99
CA ILE A 3 1.09 27.05 -8.34
C ILE A 3 0.46 27.66 -7.08
N LEU A 4 -0.88 27.61 -6.97
CA LEU A 4 -1.63 28.09 -5.81
C LEU A 4 -1.89 26.99 -4.77
N LYS A 5 -1.92 25.73 -5.21
CA LYS A 5 -2.08 24.54 -4.37
C LYS A 5 -1.55 23.32 -5.11
N GLN A 6 -0.65 22.57 -4.50
CA GLN A 6 -0.14 21.31 -5.05
C GLN A 6 -1.07 20.18 -4.59
N GLY A 7 -1.61 19.42 -5.54
CA GLY A 7 -2.32 18.17 -5.22
C GLY A 7 -1.35 17.13 -4.64
N LYS A 8 -1.84 16.24 -3.79
CA LYS A 8 -1.09 15.02 -3.45
C LYS A 8 -1.32 14.02 -4.58
N LEU A 9 -0.26 13.68 -5.31
CA LEU A 9 -0.32 12.60 -6.30
C LEU A 9 -0.71 11.30 -5.57
N PRO A 10 -1.59 10.46 -6.16
CA PRO A 10 -2.08 9.25 -5.50
C PRO A 10 -0.95 8.28 -5.12
N GLU A 11 0.17 8.30 -5.83
CA GLU A 11 1.40 7.55 -5.51
C GLU A 11 2.00 7.91 -4.14
N ASN A 12 1.78 9.14 -3.66
CA ASN A 12 2.24 9.62 -2.36
C ASN A 12 1.21 9.35 -1.23
N LYS A 13 0.12 8.64 -1.50
CA LYS A 13 -0.78 8.17 -0.45
C LYS A 13 -0.01 7.18 0.43
N ILE A 14 0.08 7.49 1.72
CA ILE A 14 0.70 6.61 2.71
C ILE A 14 -0.37 5.65 3.23
N HIS A 15 -0.06 4.36 3.20
CA HIS A 15 -0.87 3.30 3.79
C HIS A 15 -0.25 2.87 5.12
N ARG A 16 -1.11 2.53 6.07
CA ARG A 16 -0.71 1.95 7.36
C ARG A 16 -1.47 0.66 7.55
N GLU A 17 -0.75 -0.44 7.64
CA GLU A 17 -1.32 -1.78 7.79
C GLU A 17 -0.60 -2.55 8.88
N THR A 18 -1.31 -3.44 9.55
CA THR A 18 -0.70 -4.37 10.52
C THR A 18 -0.47 -5.72 9.87
N CYS A 19 0.75 -6.24 9.97
CA CYS A 19 1.03 -7.60 9.51
C CYS A 19 0.22 -8.62 10.33
N GLY A 20 -0.64 -9.39 9.67
CA GLY A 20 -1.47 -10.41 10.34
C GLY A 20 -0.67 -11.51 11.05
N HIS A 21 0.58 -11.72 10.66
CA HIS A 21 1.46 -12.77 11.19
C HIS A 21 2.29 -12.31 12.39
N CYS A 22 3.22 -11.36 12.21
CA CYS A 22 4.12 -10.91 13.28
C CYS A 22 3.58 -9.71 14.08
N LYS A 23 2.39 -9.20 13.72
CA LYS A 23 1.72 -8.06 14.38
C LYS A 23 2.48 -6.74 14.32
N SER A 24 3.52 -6.62 13.50
CA SER A 24 4.22 -5.36 13.25
C SER A 24 3.33 -4.40 12.44
N GLU A 25 3.35 -3.13 12.83
CA GLU A 25 2.73 -2.04 12.06
C GLU A 25 3.68 -1.58 10.95
N LEU A 26 3.16 -1.44 9.74
CA LEU A 26 3.90 -1.09 8.54
C LEU A 26 3.35 0.21 7.96
N GLU A 27 4.24 1.13 7.62
CA GLU A 27 3.92 2.34 6.89
C GLU A 27 4.66 2.31 5.54
N PHE A 28 3.93 2.48 4.44
CA PHE A 28 4.49 2.44 3.09
C PHE A 28 3.69 3.32 2.13
N LYS A 29 4.35 3.77 1.06
CA LYS A 29 3.72 4.56 0.00
C LYS A 29 2.89 3.65 -0.90
N HIS A 30 1.87 4.23 -1.52
CA HIS A 30 1.09 3.54 -2.52
C HIS A 30 1.96 3.07 -3.71
N SER A 31 3.05 3.77 -4.04
CA SER A 31 4.01 3.34 -5.05
C SER A 31 4.78 2.05 -4.70
N GLU A 32 4.78 1.64 -3.43
CA GLU A 32 5.51 0.44 -2.95
C GLU A 32 4.64 -0.83 -2.99
N VAL A 33 3.34 -0.70 -3.28
CA VAL A 33 2.43 -1.85 -3.31
C VAL A 33 2.56 -2.61 -4.63
N GLN A 34 2.42 -3.93 -4.55
CA GLN A 34 2.23 -4.79 -5.71
C GLN A 34 0.75 -5.10 -5.84
N TRP A 35 0.21 -5.01 -7.06
CA TRP A 35 -1.20 -5.30 -7.30
C TRP A 35 -1.43 -6.80 -7.45
N SER A 36 -2.59 -7.29 -7.00
CA SER A 36 -2.93 -8.70 -7.19
C SER A 36 -2.95 -9.01 -8.69
N PRO A 37 -2.26 -10.06 -9.15
CA PRO A 37 -2.30 -10.47 -10.54
C PRO A 37 -3.63 -11.18 -10.88
N ASP A 38 -4.43 -11.58 -9.89
CA ASP A 38 -5.73 -12.21 -10.12
C ASP A 38 -6.79 -11.14 -10.44
N PRO A 39 -7.40 -11.15 -11.64
CA PRO A 39 -8.41 -10.17 -12.01
C PRO A 39 -9.69 -10.25 -11.17
N ARG A 40 -9.92 -11.36 -10.44
CA ARG A 40 -11.06 -11.54 -9.53
C ARG A 40 -10.89 -10.83 -8.19
N ASP A 41 -9.66 -10.49 -7.82
CA ASP A 41 -9.37 -9.80 -6.56
C ASP A 41 -9.69 -8.30 -6.59
N GLY A 42 -10.07 -7.75 -7.76
CA GLY A 42 -10.35 -6.34 -7.94
C GLY A 42 -9.13 -5.47 -7.63
N ALA A 43 -9.34 -4.29 -7.03
CA ALA A 43 -8.28 -3.36 -6.66
C ALA A 43 -7.59 -3.75 -5.33
N ARG A 44 -7.21 -5.03 -5.21
CA ARG A 44 -6.44 -5.54 -4.07
C ARG A 44 -4.95 -5.45 -4.38
N TRP A 45 -4.18 -5.12 -3.35
CA TRP A 45 -2.73 -5.01 -3.42
C TRP A 45 -2.09 -5.71 -2.22
N PHE A 46 -0.79 -5.95 -2.30
CA PHE A 46 -0.01 -6.50 -1.21
C PHE A 46 1.37 -5.84 -1.11
N VAL A 47 1.95 -5.91 0.09
CA VAL A 47 3.37 -5.63 0.36
C VAL A 47 3.98 -6.82 1.09
N ILE A 48 5.31 -6.94 1.03
CA ILE A 48 6.04 -7.93 1.82
C ILE A 48 6.41 -7.32 3.16
N CYS A 49 6.01 -7.97 4.25
CA CYS A 49 6.44 -7.56 5.59
C CYS A 49 7.97 -7.71 5.71
N PRO A 50 8.73 -6.65 6.02
CA PRO A 50 10.18 -6.73 6.13
C PRO A 50 10.65 -7.54 7.35
N VAL A 51 9.76 -7.78 8.33
CA VAL A 51 10.09 -8.50 9.56
C VAL A 51 9.96 -10.01 9.39
N CYS A 52 8.85 -10.47 8.80
CA CYS A 52 8.53 -11.90 8.71
C CYS A 52 8.34 -12.41 7.28
N THR A 53 8.66 -11.58 6.28
CA THR A 53 8.64 -11.87 4.84
C THR A 53 7.31 -12.40 4.31
N ARG A 54 6.20 -12.20 5.04
CA ARG A 54 4.86 -12.60 4.60
C ARG A 54 4.14 -11.47 3.87
N HIS A 55 3.25 -11.85 2.96
CA HIS A 55 2.35 -10.94 2.28
C HIS A 55 1.38 -10.29 3.26
N VAL A 56 1.32 -8.96 3.21
CA VAL A 56 0.31 -8.14 3.89
C VAL A 56 -0.58 -7.57 2.82
N TRP A 57 -1.86 -7.94 2.87
CA TRP A 57 -2.84 -7.61 1.85
C TRP A 57 -3.70 -6.42 2.28
N GLY A 58 -3.95 -5.50 1.36
CA GLY A 58 -4.84 -4.36 1.54
C GLY A 58 -5.71 -4.14 0.30
N GLY A 59 -6.75 -3.33 0.45
CA GLY A 59 -7.62 -2.93 -0.67
C GLY A 59 -7.52 -1.44 -0.94
N ALA A 60 -7.76 -1.02 -2.18
CA ALA A 60 -8.01 0.39 -2.48
C ALA A 60 -9.36 0.80 -1.88
N LYS A 61 -9.38 1.25 -0.62
CA LYS A 61 -10.48 2.05 -0.06
C LYS A 61 -10.29 3.52 -0.36
#